data_AF-A0A1G0VDN9-F1
#
_entry.id   AF-A0A1G0VDN9-F1
#
_cell.length_a   1.000
_cell.length_b   1.000
_cell.length_c   1.000
_cell.angle_alpha   90.00
_cell.angle_beta   90.00
_cell.angle_gamma   90.00
#
_symmetry.space_group_name_H-M   'P 1'
#
loop_
_entity.id
_entity.type
_entity.pdbx_description
1 polymer ?
#
loop_
_entity_poly.entity_id
_entity_poly.type
_entity_poly.pdbx_seq_one_letter_code
_entity_poly.pdbx_strand_id
1 'polypeptide(L)'
;MFEINIDLIKKYDKPGPRYTSYPTAPHFTEAFTSEKYLDEIIRTNNQADQPELSLYYHLPFCDTLCYFCGCNMIITRNRDRIKEYIKYLKNEIDLLRTYITTGRKVAQLHWGGGTPTHLNPDEITDLISFINQSFEIKTDAEQGCEIDPRGLTKEHLAALRNGGFNRISMGVQDFNSDVQKAVNRVQPEDMTRQVVSWVRELGFQSINLDLMYGLPFQTIESFEKTVDATINISPDRIAVFNYAHVPWMKKHMNLINPDDLPSAEDKLQILKMTIEKLTSAGYDFIGMDHFAKPTDELSIAQREKKLYRNFQGYSTHAGTDLYGMGITSISQVGKCYVQNKKREKEYFDSLNDQTLPIERGVYLTDDDILRRHVITKVMCDFELDFSDVEKSFKIEFENYFGSSLESMKDFIDDGLVKLSNRKLEVTQMGRLLIRNIAMNFDGYIERKEDKARYSRTV
;
A
#
# COMPACT_ATOMS: atom_id res chain seq x y z
N MET A 1 -18.95 20.25 8.91
CA MET A 1 -17.79 19.89 9.74
C MET A 1 -17.81 18.38 9.86
N PHE A 2 -16.69 17.70 9.63
CA PHE A 2 -16.61 16.24 9.71
C PHE A 2 -16.72 15.83 11.19
N GLU A 3 -17.91 15.43 11.65
CA GLU A 3 -18.16 15.09 13.05
C GLU A 3 -17.73 13.64 13.32
N ILE A 4 -16.68 13.46 14.11
CA ILE A 4 -16.12 12.14 14.44
C ILE A 4 -16.68 11.68 15.79
N ASN A 5 -17.40 10.56 15.78
CA ASN A 5 -17.91 9.90 16.98
C ASN A 5 -16.94 8.79 17.43
N ILE A 6 -16.23 9.04 18.53
CA ILE A 6 -15.22 8.13 19.09
C ILE A 6 -15.83 6.85 19.67
N ASP A 7 -17.06 6.90 20.19
CA ASP A 7 -17.72 5.72 20.76
C ASP A 7 -18.07 4.69 19.69
N LEU A 8 -18.46 5.14 18.49
CA LEU A 8 -18.63 4.26 17.34
C LEU A 8 -17.30 3.62 16.93
N ILE A 9 -16.21 4.38 16.93
CA ILE A 9 -14.89 3.84 16.63
C ILE A 9 -14.52 2.72 17.61
N LYS A 10 -14.70 2.96 18.92
CA LYS A 10 -14.45 1.94 19.96
C LYS A 10 -15.34 0.72 19.81
N LYS A 11 -16.63 0.91 19.49
CA LYS A 11 -17.62 -0.16 19.31
C LYS A 11 -17.17 -1.14 18.22
N TYR A 12 -16.63 -0.64 17.12
CA TYR A 12 -16.25 -1.46 15.97
C TYR A 12 -14.78 -1.86 15.93
N ASP A 13 -13.92 -1.28 16.77
CA ASP A 13 -12.50 -1.63 16.77
C ASP A 13 -12.28 -3.11 17.15
N LYS A 14 -11.88 -3.92 16.16
CA LYS A 14 -11.64 -5.35 16.29
C LYS A 14 -10.51 -5.80 15.36
N PRO A 15 -9.89 -6.97 15.57
CA PRO A 15 -8.97 -7.52 14.59
C PRO A 15 -9.65 -7.71 13.23
N GLY A 16 -9.01 -7.26 12.16
CA GLY A 16 -9.54 -7.41 10.81
C GLY A 16 -8.49 -7.17 9.73
N PRO A 17 -8.70 -7.73 8.52
CA PRO A 17 -7.79 -7.56 7.41
C PRO A 17 -7.69 -6.10 6.97
N ARG A 18 -6.55 -5.75 6.37
CA ARG A 18 -6.34 -4.43 5.75
C ARG A 18 -6.97 -4.31 4.36
N TYR A 19 -7.41 -5.43 3.77
CA TYR A 19 -7.87 -5.53 2.38
C TYR A 19 -6.94 -4.82 1.40
N THR A 20 -5.63 -5.04 1.57
CA THR A 20 -4.63 -4.73 0.54
C THR A 20 -4.89 -5.54 -0.74
N SER A 21 -5.49 -6.71 -0.58
CA SER A 21 -6.08 -7.54 -1.63
C SER A 21 -7.26 -8.32 -1.06
N TYR A 22 -8.09 -8.87 -1.95
CA TYR A 22 -9.04 -9.92 -1.63
C TYR A 22 -8.93 -11.04 -2.67
N PRO A 23 -8.65 -12.31 -2.31
CA PRO A 23 -8.38 -12.79 -0.95
C PRO A 23 -7.14 -12.15 -0.32
N THR A 24 -7.05 -12.19 1.00
CA THR A 24 -5.91 -11.64 1.74
C THR A 24 -4.70 -12.59 1.71
N ALA A 25 -3.49 -12.06 1.88
CA ALA A 25 -2.23 -12.83 1.81
C ALA A 25 -2.14 -14.08 2.73
N PRO A 26 -2.79 -14.14 3.91
CA PRO A 26 -2.89 -15.38 4.70
C PRO A 26 -3.51 -16.57 3.96
N HIS A 27 -4.32 -16.35 2.92
CA HIS A 27 -4.91 -17.43 2.12
C HIS A 27 -4.01 -17.90 0.97
N PHE A 28 -2.80 -17.34 0.82
CA PHE A 28 -1.84 -17.82 -0.17
C PHE A 28 -1.21 -19.12 0.33
N THR A 29 -1.11 -20.11 -0.55
CA THR A 29 -0.64 -21.46 -0.21
C THR A 29 0.62 -21.83 -0.99
N GLU A 30 1.47 -22.67 -0.40
CA GLU A 30 2.66 -23.23 -1.06
C GLU A 30 2.31 -24.25 -2.16
N ALA A 31 1.03 -24.65 -2.27
CA ALA A 31 0.54 -25.49 -3.37
C ALA A 31 0.46 -24.73 -4.71
N PHE A 32 0.60 -23.41 -4.70
CA PHE A 32 0.74 -22.59 -5.91
C PHE A 32 2.22 -22.54 -6.31
N THR A 33 2.53 -23.01 -7.52
CA THR A 33 3.90 -23.24 -7.99
C THR A 33 4.32 -22.24 -9.07
N SER A 34 5.58 -22.28 -9.46
CA SER A 34 6.12 -21.43 -10.55
C SER A 34 5.46 -21.72 -11.90
N GLU A 35 5.15 -22.99 -12.19
CA GLU A 35 4.51 -23.44 -13.43
C GLU A 35 3.10 -22.87 -13.54
N LYS A 36 2.34 -22.91 -12.43
CA LYS A 36 1.02 -22.27 -12.36
C LYS A 36 1.08 -20.78 -12.62
N TYR A 37 2.13 -20.10 -12.17
CA TYR A 37 2.29 -18.68 -12.46
C TYR A 37 2.56 -18.44 -13.95
N LEU A 38 3.46 -19.23 -14.54
CA LEU A 38 3.78 -19.17 -15.97
C LEU A 38 2.55 -19.44 -16.84
N ASP A 39 1.73 -20.45 -16.50
CA ASP A 39 0.48 -20.74 -17.19
C ASP A 39 -0.44 -19.52 -17.23
N GLU A 40 -0.56 -18.78 -16.13
CA GLU A 40 -1.40 -17.58 -16.05
C GLU A 40 -0.81 -16.40 -16.82
N ILE A 41 0.51 -16.23 -16.84
CA ILE A 41 1.19 -15.24 -17.69
C ILE A 41 0.93 -15.55 -19.17
N ILE A 42 1.07 -16.80 -19.57
CA ILE A 42 0.79 -17.23 -20.95
C ILE A 42 -0.69 -17.02 -21.28
N ARG A 43 -1.60 -17.31 -20.35
CA ARG A 43 -3.04 -17.09 -20.54
C ARG A 43 -3.36 -15.60 -20.76
N THR A 44 -2.83 -14.71 -19.92
CA THR A 44 -3.06 -13.25 -20.01
C THR A 44 -2.45 -12.64 -21.27
N ASN A 45 -1.28 -13.14 -21.70
CA ASN A 45 -0.67 -12.78 -22.98
C ASN A 45 -1.54 -13.12 -24.21
N ASN A 46 -2.43 -14.11 -24.14
CA ASN A 46 -3.28 -14.50 -25.27
C ASN A 46 -4.67 -13.86 -25.24
N GLN A 47 -4.92 -12.89 -24.35
CA GLN A 47 -6.17 -12.15 -24.33
C GLN A 47 -6.20 -11.10 -25.44
N ALA A 48 -7.38 -10.86 -26.03
CA ALA A 48 -7.55 -9.88 -27.11
C ALA A 48 -7.24 -8.46 -26.64
N ASP A 49 -7.72 -8.09 -25.44
CA ASP A 49 -7.43 -6.82 -24.78
C ASP A 49 -6.42 -7.07 -23.64
N GLN A 50 -5.15 -7.15 -23.99
CA GLN A 50 -4.09 -7.38 -23.01
C GLN A 50 -4.02 -6.23 -21.99
N PRO A 51 -4.00 -6.51 -20.69
CA PRO A 51 -3.79 -5.50 -19.66
C PRO A 51 -2.45 -4.77 -19.84
N GLU A 52 -2.42 -3.47 -19.54
CA GLU A 52 -1.16 -2.76 -19.32
C GLU A 52 -0.40 -3.35 -18.12
N LEU A 53 0.91 -3.10 -18.05
CA LEU A 53 1.76 -3.60 -16.99
C LEU A 53 1.85 -2.58 -15.84
N SER A 54 1.78 -3.09 -14.62
CA SER A 54 2.25 -2.40 -13.42
C SER A 54 3.46 -3.17 -12.88
N LEU A 55 4.58 -2.48 -12.65
CA LEU A 55 5.82 -3.10 -12.17
C LEU A 55 6.09 -2.66 -10.73
N TYR A 56 6.37 -3.61 -9.85
CA TYR A 56 6.82 -3.33 -8.50
C TYR A 56 8.19 -3.98 -8.25
N TYR A 57 9.11 -3.21 -7.69
CA TYR A 57 10.42 -3.69 -7.31
C TYR A 57 10.60 -3.51 -5.81
N HIS A 58 10.86 -4.63 -5.11
CA HIS A 58 11.17 -4.61 -3.70
C HIS A 58 12.67 -4.46 -3.48
N LEU A 59 13.09 -3.33 -2.93
CA LEU A 59 14.47 -3.05 -2.57
C LEU A 59 14.57 -3.09 -1.03
N PRO A 60 14.98 -4.23 -0.44
CA PRO A 60 14.74 -4.49 0.98
C PRO A 60 15.71 -3.76 1.92
N PHE A 61 16.72 -3.06 1.40
CA PHE A 61 17.82 -2.57 2.24
C PHE A 61 17.49 -1.28 2.99
N CYS A 62 17.87 -1.22 4.26
CA CYS A 62 17.91 0.03 5.03
C CYS A 62 19.26 0.18 5.71
N ASP A 63 19.70 1.43 5.93
CA ASP A 63 20.89 1.72 6.73
C ASP A 63 20.69 1.41 8.22
N THR A 64 19.54 1.83 8.76
CA THR A 64 19.27 1.85 10.20
C THR A 64 17.93 1.19 10.53
N LEU A 65 17.91 0.39 11.61
CA LEU A 65 16.71 -0.27 12.11
C LEU A 65 15.77 0.71 12.82
N CYS A 66 14.63 1.04 12.19
CA CYS A 66 13.56 1.78 12.86
C CYS A 66 12.71 0.81 13.70
N TYR A 67 12.55 1.08 14.99
CA TYR A 67 11.95 0.10 15.92
C TYR A 67 10.46 -0.14 15.66
N PHE A 68 9.76 0.83 15.08
CA PHE A 68 8.35 0.70 14.70
C PHE A 68 8.14 -0.09 13.40
N CYS A 69 9.19 -0.37 12.61
CA CYS A 69 9.02 -0.78 11.22
C CYS A 69 8.39 -2.19 11.08
N GLY A 70 7.26 -2.27 10.37
CA GLY A 70 6.57 -3.52 10.05
C GLY A 70 6.94 -4.12 8.69
N CYS A 71 7.72 -3.41 7.86
CA CYS A 71 8.04 -3.80 6.49
C CYS A 71 8.92 -5.06 6.42
N ASN A 72 9.00 -5.67 5.24
CA ASN A 72 10.09 -6.61 4.96
C ASN A 72 11.32 -5.77 4.60
N MET A 73 12.41 -5.95 5.36
CA MET A 73 13.63 -5.18 5.17
C MET A 73 14.86 -5.97 5.66
N ILE A 74 16.02 -5.51 5.24
CA ILE A 74 17.35 -6.02 5.56
C ILE A 74 18.21 -4.82 5.98
N ILE A 75 18.65 -4.81 7.24
CA ILE A 75 19.59 -3.79 7.71
C ILE A 75 21.00 -4.18 7.26
N THR A 76 21.60 -3.38 6.38
CA THR A 76 22.96 -3.65 5.92
C THR A 76 23.67 -2.43 5.36
N ARG A 77 24.97 -2.33 5.64
CA ARG A 77 25.91 -1.40 4.98
C ARG A 77 26.86 -2.12 4.02
N ASN A 78 26.71 -3.44 3.86
CA ASN A 78 27.54 -4.24 2.98
C ASN A 78 27.14 -3.98 1.52
N ARG A 79 27.96 -3.20 0.82
CA ARG A 79 27.72 -2.84 -0.59
C ARG A 79 27.78 -4.05 -1.53
N ASP A 80 28.59 -5.06 -1.22
CA ASP A 80 28.70 -6.25 -2.07
C ASP A 80 27.43 -7.09 -2.03
N ARG A 81 26.80 -7.22 -0.84
CA ARG A 81 25.49 -7.87 -0.70
C ARG A 81 24.40 -7.13 -1.49
N ILE A 82 24.41 -5.79 -1.45
CA ILE A 82 23.46 -4.97 -2.22
C ILE A 82 23.66 -5.20 -3.72
N LYS A 83 24.90 -5.14 -4.20
CA LYS A 83 25.25 -5.40 -5.61
C LYS A 83 24.85 -6.81 -6.06
N GLU A 84 25.09 -7.81 -5.22
CA GLU A 84 24.69 -9.20 -5.48
C GLU A 84 23.16 -9.31 -5.63
N TYR A 85 22.41 -8.69 -4.72
CA TYR A 85 20.95 -8.67 -4.83
C TYR A 85 20.46 -7.98 -6.10
N ILE A 86 21.02 -6.82 -6.46
CA ILE A 86 20.65 -6.10 -7.69
C ILE A 86 20.96 -6.93 -8.93
N LYS A 87 22.07 -7.68 -8.94
CA LYS A 87 22.35 -8.65 -10.00
C LYS A 87 21.26 -9.71 -10.11
N TYR A 88 20.82 -10.30 -9.00
CA TYR A 88 19.74 -11.29 -9.02
C TYR A 88 18.38 -10.69 -9.38
N LEU A 89 18.10 -9.45 -8.96
CA LEU A 89 16.90 -8.73 -9.39
C LEU A 89 16.88 -8.55 -10.92
N LYS A 90 18.02 -8.19 -11.52
CA LYS A 90 18.17 -8.12 -12.98
C LYS A 90 17.98 -9.48 -13.65
N ASN A 91 18.51 -10.56 -13.06
CA ASN A 91 18.26 -11.92 -13.57
C ASN A 91 16.77 -12.29 -13.54
N GLU A 92 16.03 -11.92 -12.49
CA GLU A 92 14.58 -12.13 -12.42
C GLU A 92 13.86 -11.33 -13.51
N ILE A 93 14.24 -10.06 -13.71
CA ILE A 93 13.68 -9.22 -14.78
C ILE A 93 13.87 -9.90 -16.14
N ASP A 94 15.09 -10.35 -16.46
CA ASP A 94 15.39 -11.03 -17.72
C ASP A 94 14.56 -12.29 -17.89
N LEU A 95 14.53 -13.16 -16.87
CA LEU A 95 13.77 -14.41 -16.90
C LEU A 95 12.28 -14.15 -17.11
N LEU A 96 11.69 -13.28 -16.29
CA LEU A 96 10.27 -12.93 -16.37
C LEU A 96 9.94 -12.31 -17.73
N ARG A 97 10.82 -11.47 -18.27
CA ARG A 97 10.62 -10.79 -19.55
C ARG A 97 10.51 -11.77 -20.72
N THR A 98 11.14 -12.95 -20.64
CA THR A 98 11.01 -14.01 -21.66
C THR A 98 9.58 -14.55 -21.78
N TYR A 99 8.79 -14.44 -20.72
CA TYR A 99 7.42 -14.95 -20.67
C TYR A 99 6.36 -13.89 -20.96
N ILE A 100 6.69 -12.60 -20.97
CA ILE A 100 5.73 -11.52 -21.23
C ILE A 100 5.74 -11.16 -22.72
N THR A 101 4.57 -11.14 -23.35
CA THR A 101 4.45 -10.78 -24.78
C THR A 101 4.97 -9.37 -25.06
N THR A 102 5.69 -9.21 -26.17
CA THR A 102 6.18 -7.91 -26.65
C THR A 102 5.03 -6.97 -26.99
N GLY A 103 5.14 -5.67 -26.65
CA GLY A 103 4.15 -4.64 -26.97
C GLY A 103 3.20 -4.28 -25.82
N ARG A 104 3.20 -5.05 -24.73
CA ARG A 104 2.55 -4.63 -23.48
C ARG A 104 3.32 -3.47 -22.87
N LYS A 105 2.64 -2.36 -22.63
CA LYS A 105 3.26 -1.13 -22.12
C LYS A 105 3.15 -1.05 -20.60
N VAL A 106 4.16 -0.48 -19.96
CA VAL A 106 4.17 -0.20 -18.52
C VAL A 106 3.48 1.13 -18.27
N ALA A 107 2.34 1.08 -17.58
CA ALA A 107 1.59 2.25 -17.17
C ALA A 107 1.93 2.71 -15.75
N GLN A 108 2.39 1.78 -14.90
CA GLN A 108 2.79 2.08 -13.54
C GLN A 108 4.10 1.35 -13.19
N LEU A 109 5.00 2.02 -12.49
CA LEU A 109 6.21 1.44 -11.91
C LEU A 109 6.39 1.99 -10.49
N HIS A 110 6.72 1.12 -9.55
CA HIS A 110 6.95 1.52 -8.17
C HIS A 110 8.15 0.81 -7.54
N TRP A 111 9.01 1.58 -6.87
CA TRP A 111 10.09 1.08 -6.03
C TRP A 111 9.73 1.28 -4.57
N GLY A 112 9.69 0.19 -3.80
CA GLY A 112 9.43 0.24 -2.37
C GLY A 112 10.19 -0.82 -1.60
N GLY A 113 9.84 -1.00 -0.32
CA GLY A 113 10.30 -2.13 0.48
C GLY A 113 11.00 -1.72 1.77
N GLY A 114 12.33 -1.74 1.76
CA GLY A 114 13.13 -1.13 2.82
C GLY A 114 13.32 0.35 2.51
N THR A 115 14.41 0.67 1.82
CA THR A 115 14.71 2.03 1.37
C THR A 115 15.36 1.94 -0.01
N PRO A 116 14.59 2.09 -1.10
CA PRO A 116 15.12 2.17 -2.47
C PRO A 116 16.33 3.09 -2.62
N THR A 117 16.30 4.25 -1.95
CA THR A 117 17.39 5.24 -1.95
C THR A 117 18.56 4.91 -1.03
N HIS A 118 18.64 3.67 -0.53
CA HIS A 118 19.89 3.12 0.03
C HIS A 118 20.84 2.64 -1.08
N LEU A 119 20.33 2.49 -2.31
CA LEU A 119 21.15 2.41 -3.50
C LEU A 119 21.84 3.76 -3.74
N ASN A 120 23.09 3.71 -4.20
CA ASN A 120 23.82 4.90 -4.60
C ASN A 120 23.28 5.45 -5.93
N PRO A 121 23.52 6.72 -6.27
CA PRO A 121 22.97 7.32 -7.50
C PRO A 121 23.36 6.59 -8.80
N ASP A 122 24.56 6.02 -8.86
CA ASP A 122 25.04 5.21 -9.98
C ASP A 122 24.30 3.87 -10.10
N GLU A 123 24.06 3.19 -8.97
CA GLU A 123 23.28 1.95 -8.91
C GLU A 123 21.79 2.19 -9.26
N ILE A 124 21.23 3.32 -8.83
CA ILE A 124 19.87 3.74 -9.23
C ILE A 124 19.83 3.90 -10.74
N THR A 125 20.78 4.64 -11.32
CA THR A 125 20.85 4.88 -12.76
C THR A 125 21.02 3.56 -13.54
N ASP A 126 21.86 2.66 -13.06
CA ASP A 126 22.12 1.35 -13.64
C ASP A 126 20.86 0.45 -13.63
N LEU A 127 20.13 0.40 -12.51
CA LEU A 127 18.90 -0.39 -12.42
C LEU A 127 17.79 0.17 -13.31
N ILE A 128 17.60 1.50 -13.33
CA ILE A 128 16.59 2.13 -14.20
C ILE A 128 16.91 1.89 -15.67
N SER A 129 18.18 2.07 -16.05
CA SER A 129 18.62 1.84 -17.43
C SER A 129 18.32 0.42 -17.88
N PHE A 130 18.54 -0.56 -16.99
CA PHE A 130 18.21 -1.95 -17.25
C PHE A 130 16.70 -2.17 -17.43
N ILE A 131 15.87 -1.65 -16.52
CA ILE A 131 14.41 -1.75 -16.59
C ILE A 131 13.87 -1.13 -17.89
N ASN A 132 14.35 0.05 -18.27
CA ASN A 132 13.96 0.76 -19.49
C ASN A 132 14.36 0.01 -20.78
N GLN A 133 15.39 -0.83 -20.72
CA GLN A 133 15.77 -1.72 -21.82
C GLN A 133 14.89 -2.97 -21.87
N SER A 134 14.44 -3.47 -20.72
CA SER A 134 13.59 -4.67 -20.63
C SER A 134 12.13 -4.39 -20.98
N PHE A 135 11.59 -3.20 -20.68
CA PHE A 135 10.17 -2.89 -20.83
C PHE A 135 9.89 -1.60 -21.60
N GLU A 136 8.79 -1.58 -22.36
CA GLU A 136 8.30 -0.35 -23.00
C GLU A 136 7.46 0.46 -21.99
N ILE A 137 8.06 1.50 -21.42
CA ILE A 137 7.37 2.39 -20.46
C ILE A 137 6.62 3.49 -21.20
N LYS A 138 5.36 3.74 -20.82
CA LYS A 138 4.57 4.83 -21.37
C LYS A 138 5.19 6.17 -21.01
N THR A 139 5.05 7.16 -21.90
CA THR A 139 5.54 8.52 -21.67
C THR A 139 4.85 9.21 -20.49
N ASP A 140 3.61 8.83 -20.21
CA ASP A 140 2.76 9.30 -19.12
C ASP A 140 2.67 8.28 -17.97
N ALA A 141 3.58 7.29 -17.91
CA ALA A 141 3.55 6.28 -16.86
C ALA A 141 3.71 6.90 -15.46
N GLU A 142 2.96 6.38 -14.50
CA GLU A 142 3.13 6.68 -13.09
C GLU A 142 4.39 5.97 -12.56
N GLN A 143 5.40 6.73 -12.11
CA GLN A 143 6.66 6.15 -11.65
C GLN A 143 7.02 6.68 -10.26
N GLY A 144 6.77 5.86 -9.23
CA GLY A 144 6.88 6.21 -7.83
C GLY A 144 8.05 5.56 -7.10
N CYS A 145 8.69 6.28 -6.19
CA CYS A 145 9.77 5.74 -5.33
C CYS A 145 9.55 6.11 -3.86
N GLU A 146 9.66 5.13 -2.98
CA GLU A 146 9.77 5.35 -1.53
C GLU A 146 11.19 5.82 -1.16
N ILE A 147 11.31 6.86 -0.34
CA ILE A 147 12.58 7.45 0.08
C ILE A 147 12.67 7.62 1.59
N ASP A 148 13.89 7.46 2.12
CA ASP A 148 14.27 7.91 3.46
C ASP A 148 15.13 9.17 3.29
N PRO A 149 14.79 10.30 3.93
CA PRO A 149 15.59 11.51 3.78
C PRO A 149 16.95 11.43 4.48
N ARG A 150 17.17 10.44 5.36
CA ARG A 150 18.46 10.25 6.04
C ARG A 150 19.47 9.63 5.08
N GLY A 151 20.57 10.33 4.84
CA GLY A 151 21.61 9.89 3.90
C GLY A 151 21.27 10.12 2.42
N LEU A 152 20.09 10.68 2.13
CA LEU A 152 19.70 11.08 0.79
C LEU A 152 20.44 12.34 0.36
N THR A 153 20.90 12.37 -0.89
CA THR A 153 21.46 13.56 -1.53
C THR A 153 20.62 13.98 -2.73
N LYS A 154 20.82 15.21 -3.22
CA LYS A 154 20.13 15.71 -4.41
C LYS A 154 20.42 14.84 -5.66
N GLU A 155 21.60 14.23 -5.73
CA GLU A 155 22.02 13.33 -6.81
C GLU A 155 21.18 12.05 -6.87
N HIS A 156 20.70 11.53 -5.72
CA HIS A 156 19.80 10.38 -5.71
C HIS A 156 18.47 10.73 -6.38
N LEU A 157 17.89 11.89 -6.04
CA LEU A 157 16.66 12.38 -6.65
C LEU A 157 16.84 12.72 -8.13
N ALA A 158 17.99 13.26 -8.51
CA ALA A 158 18.33 13.53 -9.90
C ALA A 158 18.44 12.24 -10.72
N ALA A 159 19.08 11.19 -10.17
CA ALA A 159 19.15 9.87 -10.80
C ALA A 159 17.75 9.29 -11.04
N LEU A 160 16.87 9.33 -10.03
CA LEU A 160 15.46 8.92 -10.14
C LEU A 160 14.73 9.73 -11.22
N ARG A 161 14.79 11.07 -11.16
CA ARG A 161 14.07 11.95 -12.10
C ARG A 161 14.52 11.74 -13.54
N ASN A 162 15.83 11.69 -13.78
CA ASN A 162 16.41 11.44 -15.10
C ASN A 162 16.01 10.06 -15.65
N GLY A 163 15.79 9.10 -14.76
CA GLY A 163 15.31 7.77 -15.08
C GLY A 163 13.81 7.67 -15.40
N GLY A 164 13.03 8.72 -15.15
CA GLY A 164 11.60 8.78 -15.44
C GLY A 164 10.69 8.90 -14.22
N PHE A 165 11.20 8.69 -13.00
CA PHE A 165 10.41 8.79 -11.77
C PHE A 165 9.82 10.18 -11.62
N ASN A 166 8.52 10.25 -11.34
CA ASN A 166 7.75 11.49 -11.27
C ASN A 166 6.97 11.63 -9.95
N ARG A 167 6.98 10.59 -9.09
CA ARG A 167 6.34 10.61 -7.78
C ARG A 167 7.27 10.12 -6.68
N ILE A 168 7.14 10.70 -5.49
CA ILE A 168 7.96 10.38 -4.31
C ILE A 168 7.04 10.13 -3.11
N SER A 169 7.32 9.09 -2.34
CA SER A 169 6.78 8.90 -0.99
C SER A 169 7.91 8.97 0.02
N MET A 170 7.82 9.86 1.00
CA MET A 170 8.89 10.06 1.97
C MET A 170 8.47 9.72 3.40
N GLY A 171 9.23 8.83 4.03
CA GLY A 171 9.06 8.47 5.43
C GLY A 171 9.44 9.61 6.39
N VAL A 172 8.46 10.30 6.97
CA VAL A 172 8.67 11.33 8.02
C VAL A 172 8.40 10.78 9.41
N GLN A 173 7.22 10.17 9.57
CA GLN A 173 6.68 9.52 10.77
C GLN A 173 6.29 10.53 11.86
N ASP A 174 7.26 11.28 12.38
CA ASP A 174 7.05 12.33 13.39
C ASP A 174 8.22 13.32 13.39
N PHE A 175 7.97 14.61 13.66
CA PHE A 175 9.01 15.63 13.84
C PHE A 175 9.44 15.81 15.30
N ASN A 176 8.71 15.21 16.25
CA ASN A 176 9.06 15.27 17.67
C ASN A 176 10.36 14.49 17.95
N SER A 177 11.35 15.18 18.53
CA SER A 177 12.68 14.60 18.76
C SER A 177 12.69 13.42 19.73
N ASP A 178 11.79 13.40 20.71
CA ASP A 178 11.75 12.33 21.72
C ASP A 178 11.10 11.08 21.15
N VAL A 179 10.04 11.24 20.35
CA VAL A 179 9.45 10.16 19.54
C VAL A 179 10.52 9.56 18.61
N GLN A 180 11.25 10.42 17.88
CA GLN A 180 12.30 9.98 16.94
C GLN A 180 13.41 9.18 17.62
N LYS A 181 13.88 9.61 18.80
CA LYS A 181 14.88 8.87 19.59
C LYS A 181 14.33 7.53 20.05
N ALA A 182 13.10 7.52 20.57
CA ALA A 182 12.45 6.31 21.10
C ALA A 182 12.27 5.21 20.05
N VAL A 183 12.16 5.59 18.78
CA VAL A 183 12.01 4.64 17.67
C VAL A 183 13.24 4.48 16.78
N ASN A 184 14.37 5.05 17.20
CA ASN A 184 15.65 5.01 16.48
C ASN A 184 15.58 5.57 15.04
N ARG A 185 14.90 6.71 14.88
CA ARG A 185 14.72 7.42 13.60
C ARG A 185 14.94 8.94 13.76
N VAL A 186 16.13 9.34 14.18
CA VAL A 186 16.49 10.77 14.27
C VAL A 186 16.58 11.39 12.88
N GLN A 187 15.72 12.39 12.63
CA GLN A 187 15.51 13.07 11.35
C GLN A 187 14.90 14.45 11.62
N PRO A 188 15.72 15.50 11.85
CA PRO A 188 15.20 16.85 12.08
C PRO A 188 14.34 17.35 10.91
N GLU A 189 13.34 18.18 11.20
CA GLU A 189 12.39 18.73 10.22
C GLU A 189 13.07 19.42 9.02
N ASP A 190 14.16 20.14 9.25
CA ASP A 190 14.93 20.83 8.20
C ASP A 190 15.43 19.88 7.10
N MET A 191 15.76 18.64 7.46
CA MET A 191 16.15 17.60 6.50
C MET A 191 14.99 17.26 5.57
N THR A 192 13.79 17.08 6.12
CA THR A 192 12.58 16.84 5.33
C THR A 192 12.26 18.02 4.42
N ARG A 193 12.35 19.26 4.93
CA ARG A 193 12.13 20.48 4.13
C ARG A 193 13.12 20.61 2.99
N GLN A 194 14.39 20.31 3.24
CA GLN A 194 15.43 20.32 2.21
C GLN A 194 15.13 19.32 1.10
N VAL A 195 14.77 18.08 1.46
CA VAL A 195 14.41 17.05 0.47
C VAL A 195 13.17 17.46 -0.34
N VAL A 196 12.14 18.01 0.30
CA VAL A 196 10.95 18.55 -0.39
C VAL A 196 11.34 19.65 -1.38
N SER A 197 12.27 20.54 -1.01
CA SER A 197 12.80 21.57 -1.92
C SER A 197 13.43 20.94 -3.15
N TRP A 198 14.30 19.95 -2.98
CA TRP A 198 14.94 19.25 -4.10
C TRP A 198 13.94 18.52 -5.00
N VAL A 199 12.94 17.86 -4.41
CA VAL A 199 11.86 17.19 -5.16
C VAL A 199 11.11 18.20 -6.04
N ARG A 200 10.78 19.38 -5.50
CA ARG A 200 10.13 20.45 -6.26
C ARG A 200 11.04 21.04 -7.35
N GLU A 201 12.29 21.34 -7.02
CA GLU A 201 13.29 21.87 -7.97
C GLU A 201 13.55 20.94 -9.16
N LEU A 202 13.51 19.62 -8.92
CA LEU A 202 13.70 18.60 -9.96
C LEU A 202 12.40 18.30 -10.75
N GLY A 203 11.28 18.95 -10.42
CA GLY A 203 10.04 18.83 -11.17
C GLY A 203 9.34 17.48 -11.04
N PHE A 204 9.40 16.86 -9.86
CA PHE A 204 8.48 15.78 -9.53
C PHE A 204 7.04 16.32 -9.43
N GLN A 205 6.06 15.49 -9.78
CA GLN A 205 4.66 15.90 -9.93
C GLN A 205 3.84 15.74 -8.66
N SER A 206 4.18 14.77 -7.81
CA SER A 206 3.46 14.50 -6.56
C SER A 206 4.44 14.03 -5.48
N ILE A 207 4.35 14.67 -4.32
CA ILE A 207 5.06 14.26 -3.09
C ILE A 207 4.08 13.82 -2.02
N ASN A 208 4.28 12.60 -1.51
CA ASN A 208 3.61 12.06 -0.34
C ASN A 208 4.53 12.10 0.88
N LEU A 209 3.97 12.49 2.04
CA LEU A 209 4.65 12.36 3.33
C LEU A 209 3.94 11.32 4.20
N ASP A 210 4.69 10.32 4.66
CA ASP A 210 4.21 9.29 5.55
C ASP A 210 4.40 9.73 7.00
N LEU A 211 3.31 9.85 7.75
CA LEU A 211 3.24 10.10 9.19
C LEU A 211 2.77 8.84 9.91
N MET A 212 3.06 8.75 11.22
CA MET A 212 2.62 7.61 12.03
C MET A 212 2.15 8.07 13.41
N TYR A 213 0.90 7.75 13.76
CA TYR A 213 0.36 7.99 15.09
C TYR A 213 0.34 6.70 15.92
N GLY A 214 0.41 6.83 17.24
CA GLY A 214 0.53 5.72 18.18
C GLY A 214 1.97 5.34 18.55
N LEU A 215 2.97 6.14 18.21
CA LEU A 215 4.37 5.92 18.59
C LEU A 215 4.65 6.38 20.04
N PRO A 216 5.74 5.90 20.67
CA PRO A 216 6.11 6.28 22.03
C PRO A 216 6.20 7.79 22.24
N PHE A 217 5.77 8.28 23.41
CA PHE A 217 5.76 9.69 23.83
C PHE A 217 4.86 10.63 23.02
N GLN A 218 4.06 10.11 22.08
CA GLN A 218 3.07 10.93 21.39
C GLN A 218 1.92 11.33 22.31
N THR A 219 1.55 12.60 22.23
CA THR A 219 0.36 13.22 22.82
C THR A 219 -0.42 13.92 21.71
N ILE A 220 -1.64 14.35 22.00
CA ILE A 220 -2.45 15.13 21.04
C ILE A 220 -1.68 16.41 20.66
N GLU A 221 -1.14 17.12 21.65
CA GLU A 221 -0.43 18.39 21.46
C GLU A 221 0.89 18.19 20.71
N SER A 222 1.62 17.11 20.97
CA SER A 222 2.87 16.85 20.26
C SER A 222 2.63 16.46 18.80
N PHE A 223 1.62 15.64 18.54
CA PHE A 223 1.31 15.21 17.17
C PHE A 223 0.64 16.33 16.37
N GLU A 224 -0.14 17.19 17.01
CA GLU A 224 -0.71 18.40 16.40
C GLU A 224 0.39 19.28 15.78
N LYS A 225 1.51 19.49 16.50
CA LYS A 225 2.67 20.23 15.97
C LYS A 225 3.27 19.55 14.73
N THR A 226 3.33 18.22 14.72
CA THR A 226 3.78 17.45 13.55
C THR A 226 2.84 17.61 12.37
N VAL A 227 1.53 17.61 12.60
CA VAL A 227 0.52 17.87 11.56
C VAL A 227 0.63 19.31 11.05
N ASP A 228 0.81 20.30 11.92
CA ASP A 228 0.98 21.71 11.53
C ASP A 228 2.23 21.92 10.68
N ALA A 229 3.35 21.31 11.06
CA ALA A 229 4.58 21.33 10.25
C ALA A 229 4.36 20.67 8.88
N THR A 230 3.63 19.54 8.84
CA THR A 230 3.29 18.85 7.59
C THR A 230 2.42 19.70 6.67
N ILE A 231 1.38 20.35 7.20
CA ILE A 231 0.54 21.29 6.47
C ILE A 231 1.38 22.45 5.92
N ASN A 232 2.30 22.99 6.73
CA ASN A 232 3.19 24.05 6.30
C ASN A 232 4.17 23.63 5.19
N ILE A 233 4.67 22.39 5.23
CA ILE A 233 5.46 21.82 4.13
C ILE A 233 4.63 21.73 2.84
N SER A 234 3.31 21.53 2.98
CA SER A 234 2.33 21.47 1.90
C SER A 234 2.62 20.39 0.85
N PRO A 235 2.80 19.11 1.25
CA PRO A 235 2.91 18.02 0.30
C PRO A 235 1.59 17.82 -0.45
N ASP A 236 1.63 17.11 -1.57
CA ASP A 236 0.44 16.85 -2.39
C ASP A 236 -0.43 15.75 -1.78
N ARG A 237 0.22 14.80 -1.08
CA ARG A 237 -0.41 13.71 -0.34
C ARG A 237 0.19 13.55 1.04
N ILE A 238 -0.63 13.01 1.95
CA ILE A 238 -0.22 12.65 3.30
C ILE A 238 -0.84 11.28 3.59
N ALA A 239 -0.02 10.34 4.06
CA ALA A 239 -0.50 9.09 4.61
C ALA A 239 -0.24 9.08 6.12
N VAL A 240 -1.28 8.88 6.93
CA VAL A 240 -1.19 8.91 8.40
C VAL A 240 -1.49 7.52 8.95
N PHE A 241 -0.44 6.73 9.15
CA PHE A 241 -0.58 5.33 9.55
C PHE A 241 -0.80 5.16 11.04
N ASN A 242 -1.70 4.26 11.40
CA ASN A 242 -1.78 3.73 12.76
C ASN A 242 -0.58 2.81 13.04
N TYR A 243 0.16 3.08 14.12
CA TYR A 243 1.21 2.18 14.59
C TYR A 243 0.61 0.85 15.05
N ALA A 244 0.94 -0.21 14.31
CA ALA A 244 0.60 -1.59 14.65
C ALA A 244 1.75 -2.25 15.42
N HIS A 245 1.63 -2.29 16.75
CA HIS A 245 2.61 -2.96 17.61
C HIS A 245 2.42 -4.49 17.56
N VAL A 246 3.29 -5.18 16.80
CA VAL A 246 3.19 -6.62 16.51
C VAL A 246 4.47 -7.40 16.85
N PRO A 247 4.99 -7.35 18.10
CA PRO A 247 6.28 -7.94 18.47
C PRO A 247 6.34 -9.47 18.30
N TRP A 248 5.19 -10.15 18.25
CA TRP A 248 5.11 -11.60 17.93
C TRP A 248 5.53 -11.91 16.49
N MET A 249 5.38 -10.95 15.57
CA MET A 249 5.75 -11.07 14.16
C MET A 249 7.05 -10.31 13.86
N LYS A 250 7.27 -9.17 14.51
CA LYS A 250 8.42 -8.27 14.28
C LYS A 250 9.17 -8.07 15.58
N LYS A 251 10.08 -9.01 15.89
CA LYS A 251 10.75 -9.11 17.21
C LYS A 251 11.47 -7.84 17.65
N HIS A 252 11.99 -7.02 16.72
CA HIS A 252 12.67 -5.76 17.05
C HIS A 252 11.73 -4.71 17.64
N MET A 253 10.40 -4.84 17.48
CA MET A 253 9.45 -3.95 18.15
C MET A 253 9.48 -4.09 19.68
N ASN A 254 10.07 -5.16 20.24
CA ASN A 254 10.34 -5.25 21.69
C ASN A 254 11.38 -4.23 22.19
N LEU A 255 12.08 -3.52 21.29
CA LEU A 255 12.95 -2.41 21.64
C LEU A 255 12.17 -1.13 21.99
N ILE A 256 10.87 -1.09 21.65
CA ILE A 256 9.96 -0.04 22.10
C ILE A 256 9.41 -0.44 23.47
N ASN A 257 9.51 0.47 24.44
CA ASN A 257 8.88 0.31 25.73
C ASN A 257 7.34 0.47 25.60
N PRO A 258 6.53 -0.55 25.94
CA PRO A 258 5.08 -0.47 25.81
C PRO A 258 4.43 0.60 26.68
N ASP A 259 5.03 0.93 27.83
CA ASP A 259 4.49 1.93 28.77
C ASP A 259 4.59 3.37 28.22
N ASP A 260 5.46 3.59 27.22
CA ASP A 260 5.61 4.89 26.57
C ASP A 260 4.60 5.08 25.42
N LEU A 261 3.85 4.02 25.05
CA LEU A 261 2.84 4.11 23.99
C LEU A 261 1.61 4.87 24.47
N PRO A 262 1.01 5.73 23.62
CA PRO A 262 -0.22 6.42 23.95
C PRO A 262 -1.35 5.41 24.20
N SER A 263 -2.28 5.78 25.10
CA SER A 263 -3.45 4.97 25.36
C SER A 263 -4.33 4.83 24.11
N ALA A 264 -5.23 3.85 24.11
CA ALA A 264 -6.19 3.71 23.00
C ALA A 264 -7.04 4.98 22.84
N GLU A 265 -7.41 5.65 23.93
CA GLU A 265 -8.14 6.92 23.88
C GLU A 265 -7.32 8.01 23.20
N ASP A 266 -6.07 8.21 23.63
CA ASP A 266 -5.19 9.24 23.06
C ASP A 266 -4.96 9.02 21.56
N LYS A 267 -4.79 7.76 21.13
CA LYS A 267 -4.67 7.42 19.70
C LYS A 267 -5.90 7.84 18.90
N LEU A 268 -7.10 7.67 19.45
CA LEU A 268 -8.35 8.08 18.80
C LEU A 268 -8.49 9.60 18.75
N GLN A 269 -8.09 10.29 19.81
CA GLN A 269 -8.07 11.76 19.83
C GLN A 269 -7.05 12.33 18.85
N ILE A 270 -5.86 11.72 18.74
CA ILE A 270 -4.84 12.08 17.74
C ILE A 270 -5.38 11.87 16.32
N LEU A 271 -6.03 10.74 16.05
CA LEU A 271 -6.64 10.46 14.75
C LEU A 271 -7.71 11.51 14.41
N LYS A 272 -8.64 11.78 15.34
CA LYS A 272 -9.69 12.78 15.19
C LYS A 272 -9.11 14.16 14.88
N MET A 273 -8.18 14.63 15.70
CA MET A 273 -7.48 15.92 15.52
C MET A 273 -6.80 15.97 14.15
N THR A 274 -6.11 14.90 13.75
CA THR A 274 -5.38 14.87 12.48
C THR A 274 -6.33 15.02 11.29
N ILE A 275 -7.43 14.27 11.26
CA ILE A 275 -8.44 14.36 10.20
C ILE A 275 -9.05 15.76 10.16
N GLU A 276 -9.46 16.30 11.31
CA GLU A 276 -10.08 17.62 11.41
C GLU A 276 -9.12 18.72 10.91
N LYS A 277 -7.84 18.68 11.28
CA LYS A 277 -6.84 19.67 10.84
C LYS A 277 -6.50 19.55 9.37
N LEU A 278 -6.24 18.33 8.86
CA LEU A 278 -5.90 18.14 7.45
C LEU A 278 -7.06 18.53 6.52
N THR A 279 -8.30 18.15 6.87
CA THR A 279 -9.48 18.54 6.10
C THR A 279 -9.76 20.04 6.19
N SER A 280 -9.57 20.66 7.34
CA SER A 280 -9.68 22.13 7.49
C SER A 280 -8.59 22.88 6.72
N ALA A 281 -7.42 22.27 6.54
CA ALA A 281 -6.34 22.79 5.69
C ALA A 281 -6.56 22.55 4.19
N GLY A 282 -7.68 21.93 3.80
CA GLY A 282 -8.09 21.75 2.41
C GLY A 282 -7.65 20.44 1.77
N TYR A 283 -7.18 19.45 2.54
CA TYR A 283 -6.95 18.10 2.03
C TYR A 283 -8.26 17.29 1.99
N ASP A 284 -8.49 16.58 0.88
CA ASP A 284 -9.55 15.59 0.78
C ASP A 284 -9.15 14.33 1.55
N PHE A 285 -10.03 13.82 2.42
CA PHE A 285 -9.86 12.53 3.06
C PHE A 285 -10.26 11.42 2.07
N ILE A 286 -9.24 10.86 1.39
CA ILE A 286 -9.42 9.83 0.35
C ILE A 286 -9.95 8.54 0.97
N GLY A 287 -9.47 8.15 2.15
CA GLY A 287 -9.93 6.94 2.82
C GLY A 287 -8.82 6.24 3.58
N MET A 288 -9.22 5.44 4.58
CA MET A 288 -8.31 4.80 5.54
C MET A 288 -7.36 5.82 6.18
N ASP A 289 -6.14 5.88 5.66
CA ASP A 289 -4.99 6.64 6.13
C ASP A 289 -4.55 7.73 5.14
N HIS A 290 -5.19 7.86 3.97
CA HIS A 290 -4.72 8.73 2.90
C HIS A 290 -5.50 10.05 2.79
N PHE A 291 -4.74 11.13 2.61
CA PHE A 291 -5.20 12.48 2.34
C PHE A 291 -4.49 13.02 1.09
N ALA A 292 -5.19 13.79 0.27
CA ALA A 292 -4.61 14.40 -0.92
C ALA A 292 -5.20 15.78 -1.20
N LYS A 293 -4.48 16.64 -1.91
CA LYS A 293 -5.04 17.92 -2.37
C LYS A 293 -6.22 17.67 -3.31
N PRO A 294 -7.22 18.57 -3.41
CA PRO A 294 -8.38 18.37 -4.27
C PRO A 294 -8.04 18.26 -5.76
N THR A 295 -6.90 18.83 -6.18
CA THR A 295 -6.36 18.78 -7.54
C THR A 295 -5.50 17.55 -7.82
N ASP A 296 -5.20 16.74 -6.80
CA ASP A 296 -4.45 15.49 -6.98
C ASP A 296 -5.30 14.45 -7.73
N GLU A 297 -4.65 13.64 -8.55
CA GLU A 297 -5.28 12.60 -9.35
C GLU A 297 -6.09 11.58 -8.52
N LEU A 298 -5.71 11.29 -7.27
CA LEU A 298 -6.49 10.38 -6.41
C LEU A 298 -7.83 11.00 -6.02
N SER A 299 -7.82 12.29 -5.67
CA SER A 299 -9.03 13.05 -5.34
C SER A 299 -9.97 13.15 -6.54
N ILE A 300 -9.40 13.38 -7.73
CA ILE A 300 -10.16 13.41 -8.99
C ILE A 300 -10.74 12.02 -9.30
N ALA A 301 -9.92 10.97 -9.25
CA ALA A 301 -10.34 9.60 -9.53
C ALA A 301 -11.41 9.12 -8.56
N GLN A 302 -11.34 9.49 -7.29
CA GLN A 302 -12.40 9.18 -6.32
C GLN A 302 -13.73 9.83 -6.71
N ARG A 303 -13.74 11.13 -7.03
CA ARG A 303 -14.98 11.82 -7.45
C ARG A 303 -15.55 11.25 -8.75
N GLU A 304 -14.67 10.77 -9.64
CA GLU A 304 -15.05 10.11 -10.89
C GLU A 304 -15.33 8.60 -10.77
N LYS A 305 -15.22 8.02 -9.56
CA LYS A 305 -15.42 6.57 -9.30
C LYS A 305 -14.48 5.67 -10.11
N LYS A 306 -13.25 6.14 -10.31
CA LYS A 306 -12.12 5.48 -10.99
C LYS A 306 -10.99 5.14 -10.03
N LEU A 307 -11.13 5.45 -8.73
CA LEU A 307 -10.14 5.11 -7.73
C LEU A 307 -10.02 3.59 -7.63
N TYR A 308 -8.79 3.11 -7.59
CA TYR A 308 -8.46 1.70 -7.43
C TYR A 308 -7.50 1.50 -6.27
N ARG A 309 -7.36 0.26 -5.81
CA ARG A 309 -6.41 -0.12 -4.77
C ARG A 309 -5.64 -1.37 -5.16
N ASN A 310 -4.32 -1.30 -5.05
CA ASN A 310 -3.40 -2.41 -5.23
C ASN A 310 -2.54 -2.60 -3.96
N PHE A 311 -1.49 -3.42 -4.04
CA PHE A 311 -0.62 -3.69 -2.89
C PHE A 311 0.18 -2.50 -2.39
N GLN A 312 0.38 -1.48 -3.23
CA GLN A 312 1.11 -0.25 -2.89
C GLN A 312 0.20 0.83 -2.32
N GLY A 313 -1.13 0.72 -2.49
CA GLY A 313 -2.09 1.67 -1.95
C GLY A 313 -3.15 2.07 -2.97
N TYR A 314 -3.67 3.29 -2.83
CA TYR A 314 -4.59 3.86 -3.80
C TYR A 314 -3.86 4.24 -5.11
N SER A 315 -4.49 3.95 -6.24
CA SER A 315 -3.98 4.19 -7.59
C SER A 315 -5.11 4.61 -8.53
N THR A 316 -4.77 5.27 -9.63
CA THR A 316 -5.68 5.63 -10.72
C THR A 316 -5.69 4.59 -11.86
N HIS A 317 -4.78 3.61 -11.81
CA HIS A 317 -4.59 2.60 -12.86
C HIS A 317 -5.21 1.25 -12.47
N ALA A 318 -6.53 1.15 -12.64
CA ALA A 318 -7.23 -0.12 -12.52
C ALA A 318 -6.93 -1.06 -13.70
N GLY A 319 -7.05 -2.37 -13.48
CA GLY A 319 -7.05 -3.35 -14.57
C GLY A 319 -5.69 -3.64 -15.19
N THR A 320 -4.58 -3.20 -14.57
CA THR A 320 -3.22 -3.61 -14.96
C THR A 320 -2.89 -5.00 -14.41
N ASP A 321 -2.02 -5.75 -15.09
CA ASP A 321 -1.32 -6.87 -14.47
C ASP A 321 -0.11 -6.34 -13.70
N LEU A 322 -0.10 -6.58 -12.39
CA LEU A 322 0.99 -6.20 -11.49
C LEU A 322 2.02 -7.34 -11.41
N TYR A 323 3.24 -7.05 -11.86
CA TYR A 323 4.40 -7.92 -11.69
C TYR A 323 5.29 -7.37 -10.59
N GLY A 324 5.35 -8.08 -9.46
CA GLY A 324 6.25 -7.81 -8.37
C GLY A 324 7.55 -8.62 -8.48
N MET A 325 8.69 -7.94 -8.43
CA MET A 325 10.03 -8.52 -8.51
C MET A 325 10.85 -8.20 -7.26
N GLY A 326 11.78 -9.07 -6.91
CA GLY A 326 12.53 -9.06 -5.65
C GLY A 326 11.87 -9.90 -4.56
N ILE A 327 12.61 -10.13 -3.48
CA ILE A 327 12.12 -10.90 -2.33
C ILE A 327 10.80 -10.34 -1.79
N THR A 328 9.90 -11.22 -1.38
CA THR A 328 8.57 -10.92 -0.82
C THR A 328 7.55 -10.20 -1.69
N SER A 329 7.97 -9.70 -2.87
CA SER A 329 7.09 -9.02 -3.80
C SER A 329 5.85 -9.84 -4.12
N ILE A 330 4.73 -9.14 -4.31
CA ILE A 330 3.45 -9.75 -4.66
C ILE A 330 3.05 -9.28 -6.04
N SER A 331 2.75 -10.24 -6.91
CA SER A 331 2.16 -10.05 -8.22
C SER A 331 0.65 -10.26 -8.16
N GLN A 332 -0.09 -9.51 -8.99
CA GLN A 332 -1.49 -9.72 -9.32
C GLN A 332 -1.58 -9.82 -10.85
N VAL A 333 -1.71 -11.04 -11.37
CA VAL A 333 -1.77 -11.29 -12.81
C VAL A 333 -3.03 -12.08 -13.11
N GLY A 334 -3.92 -11.52 -13.93
CA GLY A 334 -5.20 -12.13 -14.25
C GLY A 334 -6.00 -12.59 -13.02
N LYS A 335 -6.15 -13.90 -12.87
CA LYS A 335 -6.88 -14.56 -11.78
C LYS A 335 -5.97 -15.10 -10.67
N CYS A 336 -4.72 -14.67 -10.55
CA CYS A 336 -3.86 -15.12 -9.46
C CYS A 336 -3.21 -13.98 -8.66
N TYR A 337 -2.93 -14.29 -7.40
CA TYR A 337 -1.93 -13.59 -6.60
C TYR A 337 -0.76 -14.51 -6.32
N VAL A 338 0.45 -13.98 -6.42
CA VAL A 338 1.68 -14.75 -6.25
C VAL A 338 2.67 -13.94 -5.43
N GLN A 339 3.29 -14.58 -4.43
CA GLN A 339 4.32 -13.96 -3.59
C GLN A 339 5.67 -14.63 -3.82
N ASN A 340 6.70 -13.82 -4.00
CA ASN A 340 8.09 -14.26 -4.14
C ASN A 340 8.68 -14.79 -2.82
N LYS A 341 9.73 -15.61 -2.95
CA LYS A 341 10.57 -16.12 -1.86
C LYS A 341 10.96 -14.99 -0.91
N LYS A 342 10.94 -15.28 0.39
CA LYS A 342 11.16 -14.28 1.44
C LYS A 342 12.61 -14.15 1.89
N ARG A 343 13.43 -15.15 1.58
CA ARG A 343 14.84 -15.22 1.96
C ARG A 343 15.71 -15.12 0.72
N GLU A 344 16.75 -14.29 0.77
CA GLU A 344 17.67 -14.05 -0.35
C GLU A 344 18.24 -15.36 -0.90
N LYS A 345 18.71 -16.27 -0.03
CA LYS A 345 19.28 -17.54 -0.48
C LYS A 345 18.31 -18.34 -1.36
N GLU A 346 17.07 -18.50 -0.93
CA GLU A 346 16.07 -19.30 -1.66
C GLU A 346 15.64 -18.63 -2.97
N TYR A 347 15.57 -17.30 -2.93
CA TYR A 347 15.32 -16.46 -4.10
C TYR A 347 16.47 -16.60 -5.13
N PHE A 348 17.73 -16.52 -4.70
CA PHE A 348 18.90 -16.69 -5.56
C PHE A 348 19.02 -18.11 -6.11
N ASP A 349 18.82 -19.13 -5.27
CA ASP A 349 18.87 -20.53 -5.67
C ASP A 349 17.85 -20.81 -6.78
N SER A 350 16.61 -20.33 -6.64
CA SER A 350 15.57 -20.49 -7.67
C SER A 350 15.97 -19.88 -9.02
N LEU A 351 16.55 -18.67 -9.01
CA LEU A 351 16.97 -17.98 -10.22
C LEU A 351 18.21 -18.60 -10.87
N ASN A 352 19.12 -19.18 -10.07
CA ASN A 352 20.23 -19.98 -10.60
C ASN A 352 19.71 -21.20 -11.39
N ASP A 353 18.61 -21.79 -10.92
CA ASP A 353 17.90 -22.90 -11.56
C ASP A 353 16.94 -22.45 -12.68
N GLN A 354 17.00 -21.18 -13.12
CA GLN A 354 16.13 -20.59 -14.14
C GLN A 354 14.63 -20.74 -13.85
N THR A 355 14.28 -20.74 -12.56
CA THR A 355 12.91 -20.91 -12.07
C THR A 355 12.45 -19.62 -11.39
N LEU A 356 11.21 -19.19 -11.66
CA LEU A 356 10.64 -18.02 -10.98
C LEU A 356 10.53 -18.28 -9.47
N PRO A 357 10.97 -17.34 -8.61
CA PRO A 357 11.20 -17.58 -7.20
C PRO A 357 9.91 -17.52 -6.38
N ILE A 358 8.97 -18.43 -6.63
CA ILE A 358 7.64 -18.41 -6.02
C ILE A 358 7.64 -19.07 -4.64
N GLU A 359 7.14 -18.34 -3.64
CA GLU A 359 6.90 -18.86 -2.29
C GLU A 359 5.53 -19.52 -2.18
N ARG A 360 4.51 -18.78 -2.59
CA ARG A 360 3.10 -19.13 -2.39
C ARG A 360 2.21 -18.26 -3.25
N GLY A 361 0.98 -18.68 -3.44
CA GLY A 361 -0.01 -17.93 -4.21
C GLY A 361 -1.42 -18.49 -4.06
N VAL A 362 -2.34 -17.93 -4.84
CA VAL A 362 -3.74 -18.37 -4.88
C VAL A 362 -4.32 -18.09 -6.27
N TYR A 363 -5.10 -19.04 -6.79
CA TYR A 363 -6.01 -18.79 -7.90
C TYR A 363 -7.35 -18.35 -7.33
N LEU A 364 -7.86 -17.23 -7.84
CA LEU A 364 -9.13 -16.68 -7.44
C LEU A 364 -10.26 -17.48 -8.07
N THR A 365 -11.20 -17.92 -7.25
CA THR A 365 -12.48 -18.45 -7.70
C THR A 365 -13.36 -17.33 -8.25
N ASP A 366 -14.46 -17.68 -8.92
CA ASP A 366 -15.39 -16.65 -9.40
C ASP A 366 -16.09 -15.91 -8.23
N ASP A 367 -16.29 -16.58 -7.08
CA ASP A 367 -16.71 -15.93 -5.81
C ASP A 367 -15.66 -14.92 -5.35
N ASP A 368 -14.37 -15.28 -5.40
CA ASP A 368 -13.30 -14.39 -4.98
C ASP A 368 -13.22 -13.13 -5.84
N ILE A 369 -13.41 -13.27 -7.15
CA ILE A 369 -13.38 -12.14 -8.09
C ILE A 369 -14.58 -11.21 -7.84
N LEU A 370 -15.77 -11.77 -7.61
CA LEU A 370 -16.98 -11.02 -7.26
C LEU A 370 -16.80 -10.26 -5.95
N ARG A 371 -16.38 -10.93 -4.88
CA ARG A 371 -16.19 -10.31 -3.57
C ARG A 371 -15.07 -9.29 -3.58
N ARG A 372 -13.98 -9.55 -4.32
CA ARG A 372 -12.93 -8.55 -4.58
C ARG A 372 -13.50 -7.29 -5.21
N HIS A 373 -14.35 -7.42 -6.22
CA HIS A 373 -14.98 -6.27 -6.87
C HIS A 373 -15.84 -5.47 -5.88
N VAL A 374 -16.71 -6.15 -5.14
CA VAL A 374 -17.59 -5.52 -4.14
C VAL A 374 -16.79 -4.80 -3.04
N ILE A 375 -15.81 -5.48 -2.44
CA ILE A 375 -14.94 -4.90 -1.40
C ILE A 375 -14.18 -3.69 -1.95
N THR A 376 -13.64 -3.78 -3.16
CA THR A 376 -12.92 -2.67 -3.80
C THR A 376 -13.82 -1.47 -3.99
N LYS A 377 -15.04 -1.67 -4.51
CA LYS A 377 -16.03 -0.59 -4.71
C LYS A 377 -16.41 0.09 -3.41
N VAL A 378 -16.73 -0.70 -2.37
CA VAL A 378 -17.03 -0.17 -1.04
C VAL A 378 -15.85 0.65 -0.49
N MET A 379 -14.62 0.16 -0.62
CA MET A 379 -13.43 0.82 -0.06
C MET A 379 -12.88 2.01 -0.85
N CYS A 380 -13.18 2.11 -2.15
CA CYS A 380 -12.64 3.16 -3.01
C CYS A 380 -13.68 4.23 -3.36
N ASP A 381 -14.90 3.80 -3.72
CA ASP A 381 -15.96 4.68 -4.16
C ASP A 381 -16.90 5.08 -3.01
N PHE A 382 -16.86 4.34 -1.88
CA PHE A 382 -17.75 4.51 -0.73
C PHE A 382 -19.24 4.34 -1.07
N GLU A 383 -19.52 3.67 -2.17
CA GLU A 383 -20.85 3.31 -2.60
C GLU A 383 -20.81 2.01 -3.40
N LEU A 384 -21.96 1.34 -3.46
CA LEU A 384 -22.16 0.13 -4.24
C LEU A 384 -23.58 0.11 -4.78
N ASP A 385 -23.72 0.12 -6.10
CA ASP A 385 -24.98 -0.12 -6.80
C ASP A 385 -25.13 -1.63 -7.04
N PHE A 386 -26.21 -2.22 -6.53
CA PHE A 386 -26.39 -3.66 -6.62
C PHE A 386 -26.63 -4.11 -8.06
N SER A 387 -27.35 -3.32 -8.87
CA SER A 387 -27.66 -3.66 -10.25
C SER A 387 -26.41 -3.66 -11.15
N ASP A 388 -25.43 -2.81 -10.87
CA ASP A 388 -24.14 -2.83 -11.57
C ASP A 388 -23.35 -4.13 -11.30
N VAL A 389 -23.41 -4.63 -10.06
CA VAL A 389 -22.80 -5.91 -9.68
C VAL A 389 -23.53 -7.08 -10.34
N GLU A 390 -24.87 -7.10 -10.26
CA GLU A 390 -25.71 -8.14 -10.88
C GLU A 390 -25.46 -8.25 -12.38
N LYS A 391 -25.36 -7.12 -13.07
CA LYS A 391 -25.06 -7.07 -14.51
C LYS A 391 -23.68 -7.64 -14.83
N SER A 392 -22.68 -7.33 -14.00
CA SER A 392 -21.30 -7.74 -14.23
C SER A 392 -21.05 -9.22 -13.92
N PHE A 393 -21.72 -9.75 -12.89
CA PHE A 393 -21.46 -11.09 -12.36
C PHE A 393 -22.59 -12.10 -12.57
N LYS A 394 -23.73 -11.66 -13.13
CA LYS A 394 -24.91 -12.50 -13.41
C LYS A 394 -25.45 -13.22 -12.17
N ILE A 395 -25.57 -12.48 -11.08
CA ILE A 395 -26.15 -12.92 -9.81
C ILE A 395 -27.40 -12.09 -9.48
N GLU A 396 -28.14 -12.51 -8.47
CA GLU A 396 -29.12 -11.66 -7.77
C GLU A 396 -28.50 -11.23 -6.43
N PHE A 397 -28.24 -9.93 -6.27
CA PHE A 397 -27.35 -9.41 -5.23
C PHE A 397 -27.86 -9.71 -3.83
N GLU A 398 -29.13 -9.44 -3.55
CA GLU A 398 -29.72 -9.68 -2.23
C GLU A 398 -29.80 -11.15 -1.86
N ASN A 399 -29.95 -12.04 -2.84
CA ASN A 399 -29.92 -13.48 -2.60
C ASN A 399 -28.48 -13.97 -2.36
N TYR A 400 -27.51 -13.44 -3.11
CA TYR A 400 -26.11 -13.85 -2.98
C TYR A 400 -25.45 -13.30 -1.70
N PHE A 401 -25.74 -12.05 -1.36
CA PHE A 401 -25.17 -11.32 -0.22
C PHE A 401 -26.17 -11.12 0.92
N GLY A 402 -27.21 -11.95 1.02
CA GLY A 402 -28.25 -11.82 2.05
C GLY A 402 -27.68 -11.81 3.48
N SER A 403 -26.75 -12.73 3.77
CA SER A 403 -26.01 -12.79 5.03
C SER A 403 -25.21 -11.51 5.32
N SER A 404 -24.53 -10.98 4.29
CA SER A 404 -23.78 -9.71 4.38
C SER A 404 -24.69 -8.52 4.66
N LEU A 405 -25.88 -8.47 4.05
CA LEU A 405 -26.86 -7.40 4.27
C LEU A 405 -27.48 -7.49 5.66
N GLU A 406 -27.73 -8.69 6.16
CA GLU A 406 -28.19 -8.91 7.53
C GLU A 406 -27.15 -8.44 8.56
N SER A 407 -25.87 -8.77 8.34
CA SER A 407 -24.79 -8.36 9.25
C SER A 407 -24.47 -6.85 9.18
N MET A 408 -25.00 -6.14 8.17
CA MET A 408 -24.87 -4.68 8.05
C MET A 408 -25.85 -3.89 8.89
N LYS A 409 -26.86 -4.52 9.49
CA LYS A 409 -27.92 -3.82 10.23
C LYS A 409 -27.38 -2.87 11.30
N ASP A 410 -26.41 -3.32 12.11
CA ASP A 410 -25.81 -2.49 13.15
C ASP A 410 -25.13 -1.22 12.58
N PHE A 411 -24.49 -1.34 11.41
CA PHE A 411 -23.86 -0.20 10.73
C PHE A 411 -24.89 0.79 10.18
N ILE A 412 -26.07 0.30 9.78
CA ILE A 412 -27.19 1.13 9.33
C ILE A 412 -27.81 1.87 10.53
N ASP A 413 -28.09 1.12 11.61
CA ASP A 413 -28.69 1.66 12.84
C ASP A 413 -27.78 2.73 13.49
N ASP A 414 -26.45 2.56 13.40
CA ASP A 414 -25.47 3.54 13.87
C ASP A 414 -25.17 4.68 12.85
N GLY A 415 -25.83 4.69 11.68
CA GLY A 415 -25.65 5.73 10.66
C GLY A 415 -24.31 5.72 9.93
N LEU A 416 -23.57 4.60 9.97
CA LEU A 416 -22.31 4.40 9.24
C LEU A 416 -22.54 4.05 7.77
N VAL A 417 -23.67 3.42 7.47
CA VAL A 417 -24.08 3.02 6.13
C VAL A 417 -25.54 3.42 5.89
N LYS A 418 -25.85 3.86 4.69
CA LYS A 418 -27.23 4.05 4.21
C LYS A 418 -27.53 3.03 3.14
N LEU A 419 -28.68 2.37 3.26
CA LEU A 419 -29.20 1.49 2.24
C LEU A 419 -30.51 2.08 1.71
N SER A 420 -30.54 2.42 0.42
CA SER A 420 -31.73 2.96 -0.23
C SER A 420 -31.70 2.65 -1.72
N ASN A 421 -32.86 2.38 -2.34
CA ASN A 421 -32.99 2.14 -3.78
C ASN A 421 -31.96 1.12 -4.33
N ARG A 422 -31.73 0.00 -3.63
CA ARG A 422 -30.73 -1.03 -4.00
C ARG A 422 -29.30 -0.48 -4.16
N LYS A 423 -28.99 0.55 -3.37
CA LYS A 423 -27.66 1.16 -3.31
C LYS A 423 -27.22 1.26 -1.85
N LEU A 424 -25.99 0.84 -1.61
CA LEU A 424 -25.26 1.06 -0.37
C LEU A 424 -24.42 2.33 -0.50
N GLU A 425 -24.49 3.22 0.47
CA GLU A 425 -23.66 4.41 0.58
C GLU A 425 -23.00 4.45 1.96
N VAL A 426 -21.67 4.58 2.00
CA VAL A 426 -20.91 4.72 3.24
C VAL A 426 -20.88 6.20 3.65
N THR A 427 -21.35 6.50 4.85
CA THR A 427 -21.37 7.88 5.35
C THR A 427 -19.95 8.35 5.67
N GLN A 428 -19.77 9.66 5.87
CA GLN A 428 -18.49 10.24 6.27
C GLN A 428 -17.89 9.54 7.50
N MET A 429 -18.70 9.25 8.52
CA MET A 429 -18.26 8.50 9.69
C MET A 429 -17.94 7.03 9.36
N GLY A 430 -18.75 6.40 8.50
CA GLY A 430 -18.49 5.04 8.01
C GLY A 430 -17.16 4.88 7.29
N ARG A 431 -16.64 5.93 6.63
CA ARG A 431 -15.32 5.88 5.95
C ARG A 431 -14.17 5.58 6.90
N LEU A 432 -14.26 6.01 8.17
CA LEU A 432 -13.25 5.70 9.19
C LEU A 432 -13.28 4.23 9.61
N LEU A 433 -14.43 3.58 9.44
CA LEU A 433 -14.68 2.18 9.78
C LEU A 433 -14.82 1.33 8.51
N ILE A 434 -14.25 1.77 7.39
CA ILE A 434 -14.48 1.16 6.09
C ILE A 434 -14.05 -0.32 6.04
N ARG A 435 -12.99 -0.66 6.77
CA ARG A 435 -12.53 -2.06 6.88
C ARG A 435 -13.58 -2.93 7.57
N ASN A 436 -14.20 -2.43 8.63
CA ASN A 436 -15.27 -3.12 9.34
C ASN A 436 -16.51 -3.33 8.46
N ILE A 437 -16.84 -2.34 7.62
CA ILE A 437 -17.95 -2.45 6.66
C ILE A 437 -17.61 -3.49 5.59
N ALA A 438 -16.40 -3.42 5.02
CA ALA A 438 -15.94 -4.35 3.98
C ALA A 438 -15.89 -5.81 4.45
N MET A 439 -15.60 -6.06 5.74
CA MET A 439 -15.58 -7.41 6.33
C MET A 439 -16.91 -8.17 6.19
N ASN A 440 -18.05 -7.46 6.04
CA ASN A 440 -19.35 -8.12 5.84
C ASN A 440 -19.43 -8.85 4.49
N PHE A 441 -18.60 -8.48 3.51
CA PHE A 441 -18.56 -9.13 2.19
C PHE A 441 -17.45 -10.17 2.06
N ASP A 442 -16.71 -10.45 3.13
CA ASP A 442 -15.60 -11.40 3.12
C ASP A 442 -16.11 -12.84 3.26
N GLY A 443 -15.96 -13.61 2.17
CA GLY A 443 -16.43 -14.98 2.09
C GLY A 443 -15.64 -15.94 2.99
N TYR A 444 -14.36 -15.67 3.26
CA TYR A 444 -13.55 -16.51 4.15
C TYR A 444 -13.95 -16.31 5.61
N ILE A 445 -14.31 -15.09 6.00
CA ILE A 445 -14.87 -14.81 7.32
C ILE A 445 -16.27 -15.41 7.44
N GLU A 446 -17.13 -15.18 6.45
CA GLU A 446 -18.51 -15.70 6.40
C GLU A 446 -18.54 -17.24 6.55
N ARG A 447 -17.68 -17.94 5.81
CA ARG A 447 -17.58 -19.41 5.84
C ARG A 447 -16.75 -19.95 7.01
N LYS A 448 -16.20 -19.08 7.88
CA LYS A 448 -15.31 -19.44 9.00
C LYS A 448 -14.05 -20.19 8.57
N GLU A 449 -13.55 -19.88 7.39
CA GLU A 449 -12.32 -20.43 6.80
C GLU A 449 -11.09 -19.59 7.16
N ASP A 450 -11.30 -18.36 7.59
CA ASP A 450 -10.25 -17.46 8.03
C ASP A 450 -9.74 -17.81 9.45
N LYS A 451 -8.46 -18.15 9.53
CA LYS A 451 -7.73 -18.49 10.76
C LYS A 451 -6.59 -17.52 11.05
N ALA A 452 -6.49 -16.44 10.27
CA ALA A 452 -5.38 -15.51 10.38
C ALA A 452 -5.51 -14.62 11.62
N ARG A 453 -4.36 -14.20 12.15
CA ARG A 453 -4.29 -13.22 13.22
C ARG A 453 -4.03 -11.84 12.62
N TYR A 454 -4.95 -10.91 12.84
CA TYR A 454 -4.87 -9.54 12.33
C TYR A 454 -4.53 -8.52 13.43
N SER A 455 -4.03 -7.36 13.00
CA SER A 455 -4.03 -6.16 13.82
C SER A 455 -5.45 -5.61 13.96
N ARG A 456 -5.65 -4.73 14.94
CA ARG A 456 -6.91 -4.01 15.16
C ARG A 456 -7.26 -3.06 13.99
N THR A 457 -8.54 -2.76 13.82
CA THR A 457 -9.05 -1.96 12.70
C THR A 457 -8.99 -0.46 12.92
N VAL A 458 -8.69 0.01 14.14
CA VAL A 458 -8.44 1.44 14.40
C VAL A 458 -7.23 1.65 15.30
#